data_AF-A0A950P541-F1
#
_entry.id   AF-A0A950P541-F1
#
_cell.length_a   1.000
_cell.length_b   1.000
_cell.length_c   1.000
_cell.angle_alpha   90.00
_cell.angle_beta   90.00
_cell.angle_gamma   90.00
#
_symmetry.space_group_name_H-M   'P 1'
#
loop_
_entity.id
_entity.type
_entity.pdbx_description
1 polymer ?
#
loop_
_entity_poly.entity_id
_entity_poly.type
_entity_poly.pdbx_seq_one_letter_code
_entity_poly.pdbx_strand_id
1 'polypeptide(L)'
;MSVELRNLDEHRATVLELLCEAIVPGSGRVGPVVYIDAVLGQMSPAERDLALQSIDALADAAPGGAEQLAAHAATPAFLHVRALAIEAFYSDFLAPGATGPSAYEEIDFHSPLAIRIKKDWSYLGAAG
;
A
#
# COMPACT_ATOMS: atom_id res chain seq x y z
N MET A 1 -21.92 -0.31 1.33
CA MET A 1 -21.76 -0.60 2.77
C MET A 1 -20.40 -0.06 3.15
N SER A 2 -20.32 0.90 4.06
CA SER A 2 -19.03 1.43 4.51
C SER A 2 -18.35 0.38 5.39
N VAL A 3 -17.10 0.04 5.08
CA VAL A 3 -16.31 -0.90 5.90
C VAL A 3 -15.84 -0.15 7.15
N GLU A 4 -16.11 -0.71 8.32
CA GLU A 4 -15.64 -0.17 9.60
C GLU A 4 -14.19 -0.60 9.83
N LEU A 5 -13.30 0.37 10.02
CA LEU A 5 -11.88 0.16 10.32
C LEU A 5 -11.70 -0.17 11.81
N ARG A 6 -10.76 -1.06 12.13
CA ARG A 6 -10.57 -1.60 13.49
C ARG A 6 -9.29 -1.13 14.17
N ASN A 7 -8.28 -0.76 13.39
CA ASN A 7 -6.94 -0.41 13.86
C ASN A 7 -6.58 1.05 13.57
N LEU A 8 -7.19 1.66 12.55
CA LEU A 8 -7.00 3.06 12.18
C LEU A 8 -8.15 3.94 12.68
N ASP A 9 -7.80 5.07 13.28
CA ASP A 9 -8.73 6.18 13.47
C ASP A 9 -8.97 6.94 12.16
N GLU A 10 -9.99 7.81 12.14
CA GLU A 10 -10.40 8.57 10.94
C GLU A 10 -9.28 9.44 10.38
N HIS A 11 -8.45 10.02 11.26
CA HIS A 11 -7.34 10.86 10.83
C HIS A 11 -6.26 10.05 10.13
N ARG A 12 -5.80 8.95 10.75
CA ARG A 12 -4.81 8.06 10.17
C ARG A 12 -5.31 7.37 8.91
N ALA A 13 -6.59 7.04 8.84
CA ALA A 13 -7.21 6.50 7.63
C ALA A 13 -7.12 7.51 6.47
N THR A 14 -7.43 8.78 6.73
CA THR A 14 -7.32 9.86 5.73
C THR A 14 -5.87 10.09 5.29
N VAL A 15 -4.93 10.16 6.24
CA VAL A 15 -3.50 10.30 5.93
C VAL A 15 -3.01 9.13 5.10
N LEU A 16 -3.37 7.91 5.48
CA LEU A 16 -2.96 6.70 4.78
C LEU A 16 -3.52 6.64 3.35
N GLU A 17 -4.76 7.08 3.11
CA GLU A 17 -5.33 7.19 1.77
C GLU A 17 -4.49 8.11 0.88
N LEU A 18 -4.11 9.29 1.39
CA LEU A 18 -3.26 10.24 0.68
C LEU A 18 -1.86 9.66 0.41
N LEU A 19 -1.28 8.97 1.40
CA LEU A 19 0.03 8.32 1.25
C LEU A 19 -0.02 7.21 0.20
N CYS A 20 -1.05 6.36 0.21
CA CYS A 20 -1.25 5.32 -0.79
C CYS A 20 -1.36 5.91 -2.20
N GLU A 21 -2.17 6.95 -2.39
CA GLU A 21 -2.34 7.60 -3.69
C GLU A 21 -1.03 8.28 -4.16
N ALA A 22 -0.27 8.90 -3.25
CA ALA A 22 0.99 9.54 -3.60
C ALA A 22 2.12 8.54 -3.94
N ILE A 23 2.14 7.37 -3.28
CA ILE A 23 3.17 6.34 -3.46
C ILE A 23 2.85 5.41 -4.63
N VAL A 24 1.57 5.01 -4.75
CA VAL A 24 1.05 4.17 -5.83
C VAL A 24 -0.13 4.92 -6.46
N PRO A 25 0.14 5.77 -7.47
CA PRO A 25 -0.89 6.57 -8.13
C PRO A 25 -2.04 5.71 -8.67
N GLY A 26 -3.27 6.13 -8.41
CA GLY A 26 -4.50 5.41 -8.77
C GLY A 26 -4.92 4.33 -7.78
N SER A 27 -4.14 4.05 -6.73
CA SER A 27 -4.49 3.01 -5.75
C SER A 27 -5.75 3.33 -4.96
N GLY A 28 -6.15 4.60 -4.79
CA GLY A 28 -7.36 4.96 -4.05
C GLY A 28 -8.63 4.24 -4.55
N ARG A 29 -8.72 3.96 -5.86
CA ARG A 29 -9.88 3.29 -6.49
C ARG A 29 -10.13 1.86 -6.00
N VAL A 30 -9.14 1.21 -5.38
CA VAL A 30 -9.26 -0.15 -4.82
C VAL A 30 -9.49 -0.17 -3.30
N GLY A 31 -9.47 0.99 -2.64
CA GLY A 31 -9.66 1.12 -1.19
C GLY A 31 -8.52 0.50 -0.35
N PRO A 32 -7.25 0.89 -0.55
CA PRO A 32 -6.08 0.25 0.06
C PRO A 32 -6.08 0.36 1.59
N VAL A 33 -6.70 1.41 2.15
CA VAL A 33 -6.82 1.60 3.61
C VAL A 33 -7.52 0.43 4.28
N VAL A 34 -8.52 -0.18 3.62
CA VAL A 34 -9.25 -1.34 4.18
C VAL A 34 -8.34 -2.56 4.28
N TYR A 35 -7.51 -2.79 3.25
CA TYR A 35 -6.54 -3.88 3.26
C TYR A 35 -5.51 -3.68 4.37
N ILE A 36 -4.93 -2.47 4.45
CA ILE A 36 -3.88 -2.17 5.41
C ILE A 36 -4.43 -2.26 6.84
N ASP A 37 -5.65 -1.76 7.11
CA ASP A 37 -6.29 -1.93 8.41
C ASP A 37 -6.43 -3.41 8.82
N ALA A 38 -6.78 -4.28 7.86
CA ALA A 38 -6.86 -5.72 8.11
C ALA A 38 -5.47 -6.34 8.38
N VAL A 39 -4.44 -5.92 7.64
CA VAL A 39 -3.05 -6.36 7.84
C VAL A 39 -2.52 -5.92 9.20
N LEU A 40 -2.79 -4.68 9.62
CA LEU A 40 -2.45 -4.19 10.97
C LEU A 40 -3.06 -5.07 12.07
N GLY A 41 -4.25 -5.64 11.84
CA GLY A 41 -4.89 -6.57 12.75
C GLY A 41 -4.20 -7.93 12.89
N GLN A 42 -3.31 -8.29 11.96
CA GLN A 42 -2.54 -9.54 11.98
C GLN A 42 -1.10 -9.37 12.50
N MET A 43 -0.63 -8.12 12.59
CA MET A 43 0.71 -7.81 13.10
C MET A 43 0.82 -8.06 14.61
N SER A 44 2.05 -8.33 15.08
CA SER A 44 2.32 -8.24 16.51
C SER A 44 2.09 -6.80 17.01
N PRO A 45 1.85 -6.58 18.31
CA PRO A 45 1.63 -5.23 18.83
C PRO A 45 2.77 -4.25 18.49
N ALA A 46 4.03 -4.69 18.57
CA ALA A 46 5.19 -3.85 18.27
C ALA A 46 5.28 -3.47 16.79
N GLU A 47 4.94 -4.38 15.88
CA GLU A 47 4.91 -4.10 14.43
C GLU A 47 3.77 -3.14 14.08
N ARG A 48 2.58 -3.34 14.64
CA ARG A 48 1.45 -2.43 14.46
C ARG A 48 1.76 -1.04 14.98
N ASP A 49 2.35 -0.92 16.16
CA ASP A 49 2.73 0.38 16.73
C ASP A 49 3.75 1.10 15.84
N LEU A 50 4.73 0.37 15.28
CA LEU A 50 5.68 0.92 14.31
C LEU A 50 4.99 1.42 13.03
N ALA A 51 4.02 0.67 12.52
CA ALA A 51 3.28 1.06 11.32
C ALA A 51 2.45 2.34 11.58
N LEU A 52 1.75 2.41 12.72
CA LEU A 52 0.99 3.62 13.11
C LEU A 52 1.91 4.84 13.29
N GLN A 53 3.06 4.66 13.95
CA GLN A 53 4.06 5.74 14.09
C GLN A 53 4.64 6.17 12.73
N SER A 54 4.80 5.24 11.79
CA SER A 54 5.28 5.56 10.44
C SER A 54 4.26 6.39 9.64
N ILE A 55 2.96 6.13 9.82
CA ILE A 55 1.89 6.95 9.25
C ILE A 55 1.92 8.35 9.87
N ASP A 56 1.97 8.44 11.21
CA ASP A 56 2.00 9.72 11.93
C ASP A 56 3.22 10.57 11.54
N ALA A 57 4.39 9.95 11.35
CA ALA A 57 5.62 10.63 10.95
C ALA A 57 5.58 11.26 9.54
N LEU A 58 4.62 10.85 8.70
CA LEU A 58 4.45 11.36 7.34
C LEU A 58 3.19 12.22 7.18
N ALA A 59 2.40 12.40 8.24
CA ALA A 59 1.09 13.04 8.18
C ALA A 59 1.16 14.48 7.63
N ASP A 60 2.17 15.26 8.03
CA ASP A 60 2.35 16.63 7.56
C ASP A 60 2.69 16.72 6.07
N ALA A 61 3.43 15.74 5.53
CA ALA A 61 3.85 15.70 4.13
C ALA A 61 2.79 15.08 3.20
N ALA A 62 1.89 14.23 3.73
CA ALA A 62 0.92 13.48 2.94
C ALA A 62 0.01 14.37 2.05
N PRO A 63 -0.54 15.52 2.53
CA PRO A 63 -1.36 16.39 1.69
C PRO A 63 -0.61 17.01 0.50
N GLY A 64 0.71 17.11 0.58
CA GLY A 64 1.57 17.62 -0.49
C GLY A 64 1.91 16.59 -1.58
N GLY A 65 1.45 15.35 -1.43
CA GLY A 65 1.68 14.28 -2.39
C GLY A 65 3.16 13.96 -2.60
N ALA A 66 3.49 13.48 -3.80
CA ALA A 66 4.83 12.97 -4.12
C ALA A 66 5.95 14.01 -3.95
N GLU A 67 5.68 15.30 -4.17
CA GLU A 67 6.69 16.37 -4.06
C GLU A 67 7.16 16.55 -2.61
N GLN A 68 6.23 16.67 -1.66
CA GLN A 68 6.59 16.83 -0.25
C GLN A 68 7.14 15.52 0.35
N LEU A 69 6.64 14.37 -0.10
CA LEU A 69 7.16 13.07 0.32
C LEU A 69 8.58 12.79 -0.17
N ALA A 70 9.08 13.47 -1.21
CA ALA A 70 10.41 13.25 -1.75
C ALA A 70 11.51 13.42 -0.69
N ALA A 71 11.35 14.38 0.23
CA ALA A 71 12.30 14.60 1.34
C ALA A 71 12.35 13.42 2.33
N HIS A 72 11.30 12.59 2.38
CA HIS A 72 11.17 11.46 3.27
C HIS A 72 11.53 10.12 2.61
N ALA A 73 11.83 10.09 1.31
CA ALA A 73 11.89 8.87 0.51
C ALA A 73 12.90 7.80 1.02
N ALA A 74 13.95 8.23 1.73
CA ALA A 74 14.97 7.36 2.30
C ALA A 74 14.77 7.07 3.81
N THR A 75 13.72 7.61 4.43
CA THR A 75 13.46 7.40 5.85
C THR A 75 12.83 6.03 6.11
N PRO A 76 13.10 5.39 7.26
CA PRO A 76 12.47 4.12 7.61
C PRO A 76 10.94 4.17 7.59
N ALA A 77 10.34 5.26 8.06
CA ALA A 77 8.88 5.45 8.07
C ALA A 77 8.30 5.42 6.65
N PHE A 78 8.89 6.17 5.71
CA PHE A 78 8.47 6.14 4.31
C PHE A 78 8.66 4.76 3.68
N LEU A 79 9.79 4.11 3.92
CA LEU A 79 10.05 2.77 3.37
C LEU A 79 9.03 1.75 3.89
N HIS A 80 8.62 1.86 5.16
CA HIS A 80 7.60 1.00 5.76
C HIS A 80 6.23 1.25 5.14
N VAL A 81 5.76 2.50 5.09
CA VAL A 81 4.45 2.84 4.47
C VAL A 81 4.45 2.49 2.98
N ARG A 82 5.57 2.69 2.28
CA ARG A 82 5.71 2.31 0.88
C ARG A 82 5.53 0.80 0.68
N ALA A 83 6.10 -0.02 1.56
CA ALA A 83 5.91 -1.46 1.48
C ALA A 83 4.42 -1.84 1.63
N LEU A 84 3.73 -1.27 2.62
CA LEU A 84 2.30 -1.50 2.84
C LEU A 84 1.42 -1.02 1.66
N ALA A 85 1.72 0.16 1.10
CA ALA A 85 0.97 0.70 -0.04
C ALA A 85 1.14 -0.16 -1.30
N ILE A 86 2.37 -0.61 -1.58
CA ILE A 86 2.67 -1.52 -2.70
C ILE A 86 1.96 -2.86 -2.50
N GLU A 87 2.03 -3.42 -1.29
CA GLU A 87 1.35 -4.68 -0.96
C GLU A 87 -0.17 -4.55 -1.12
N ALA A 88 -0.78 -3.49 -0.57
CA ALA A 88 -2.22 -3.28 -0.66
C ALA A 88 -2.72 -3.24 -2.11
N PHE A 89 -1.98 -2.58 -3.01
CA PHE A 89 -2.35 -2.52 -4.41
C PHE A 89 -2.06 -3.83 -5.16
N TYR A 90 -0.81 -4.33 -5.11
CA TYR A 90 -0.38 -5.50 -5.88
C TYR A 90 -0.78 -6.85 -5.28
N SER A 91 -1.43 -6.88 -4.12
CA SER A 91 -2.11 -8.09 -3.60
C SER A 91 -3.34 -8.49 -4.41
N ASP A 92 -3.76 -7.63 -5.35
CA ASP A 92 -5.01 -7.77 -6.12
C ASP A 92 -6.29 -7.64 -5.27
N PHE A 93 -6.16 -7.08 -4.06
CA PHE A 93 -7.31 -6.80 -3.22
C PHE A 93 -8.18 -5.68 -3.79
N LEU A 94 -9.49 -5.89 -3.78
CA LEU A 94 -10.50 -4.89 -4.09
C LEU A 94 -11.44 -4.73 -2.89
N ALA A 95 -11.44 -3.57 -2.26
CA ALA A 95 -12.30 -3.31 -1.11
C ALA A 95 -13.79 -3.46 -1.49
N PRO A 96 -14.66 -3.95 -0.58
CA PRO A 96 -16.09 -4.03 -0.84
C PRO A 96 -16.68 -2.67 -1.26
N GLY A 97 -17.26 -2.61 -2.46
CA GLY A 97 -17.85 -1.39 -3.02
C GLY A 97 -16.86 -0.44 -3.70
N ALA A 98 -15.58 -0.80 -3.80
CA ALA A 98 -14.61 -0.07 -4.59
C ALA A 98 -14.93 -0.14 -6.09
N THR A 99 -14.52 0.88 -6.84
CA THR A 99 -14.88 1.03 -8.26
C THR A 99 -13.99 0.25 -9.22
N GLY A 100 -12.80 -0.18 -8.77
CA GLY A 100 -11.85 -0.93 -9.60
C GLY A 100 -11.27 -0.09 -10.75
N PRO A 101 -10.56 -0.70 -11.71
CA PRO A 101 -10.17 -2.12 -11.78
C PRO A 101 -9.16 -2.52 -10.69
N SER A 102 -9.02 -3.82 -10.43
CA SER A 102 -7.96 -4.34 -9.57
C SER A 102 -6.58 -4.13 -10.20
N ALA A 103 -5.51 -4.31 -9.41
CA ALA A 103 -4.16 -4.20 -9.97
C ALA A 103 -3.92 -5.21 -11.09
N TYR A 104 -4.32 -6.48 -10.91
CA TYR A 104 -4.10 -7.50 -11.95
C TYR A 104 -4.93 -7.26 -13.20
N GLU A 105 -6.17 -6.77 -13.06
CA GLU A 105 -6.97 -6.36 -14.21
C GLU A 105 -6.29 -5.21 -14.99
N GLU A 106 -5.69 -4.24 -14.29
CA GLU A 106 -5.03 -3.11 -14.94
C GLU A 106 -3.77 -3.52 -15.71
N ILE A 107 -2.96 -4.43 -15.16
CA ILE A 107 -1.73 -4.89 -15.80
C ILE A 107 -1.92 -6.14 -16.69
N ASP A 108 -3.18 -6.54 -16.94
CA ASP A 108 -3.55 -7.78 -17.66
C ASP A 108 -2.82 -9.02 -17.12
N PHE A 109 -2.67 -9.09 -15.79
CA PHE A 109 -2.03 -10.19 -15.10
C PHE A 109 -3.01 -11.35 -14.90
N HIS A 110 -3.33 -12.00 -16.01
CA HIS A 110 -4.25 -13.13 -16.05
C HIS A 110 -3.52 -14.43 -16.44
N SER A 111 -4.06 -15.56 -15.99
CA SER A 111 -3.66 -16.87 -16.49
C SER A 111 -4.04 -17.00 -17.97
N PRO A 112 -3.19 -17.58 -18.85
CA PRO A 112 -1.98 -18.34 -18.57
C PRO A 112 -0.66 -17.55 -18.64
N LEU A 113 -0.69 -16.22 -18.81
CA LEU A 113 0.54 -15.43 -18.91
C LEU A 113 1.25 -15.30 -17.55
N ALA A 114 0.49 -15.13 -16.47
CA ALA A 114 1.00 -15.10 -15.10
C ALA A 114 1.85 -16.34 -14.74
N ILE A 115 1.44 -17.54 -15.20
CA ILE A 115 2.15 -18.80 -14.95
C ILE A 115 3.36 -19.03 -15.88
N ARG A 116 3.53 -18.19 -16.90
CA ARG A 116 4.63 -18.27 -17.88
C ARG A 116 5.77 -17.30 -17.59
N ILE A 117 5.68 -16.51 -16.51
CA ILE A 117 6.78 -15.65 -16.08
C ILE A 117 7.98 -16.51 -15.72
N LYS A 118 9.04 -16.42 -16.53
CA LYS A 118 10.37 -16.90 -16.16
C LYS A 118 10.93 -15.91 -15.14
N LYS A 119 10.84 -16.24 -13.85
CA LYS A 119 11.44 -15.46 -12.76
C LYS A 119 12.96 -15.63 -12.80
N ASP A 120 13.59 -14.94 -13.74
CA ASP A 120 15.03 -14.92 -13.93
C ASP A 120 15.59 -13.58 -13.43
N TRP A 121 16.29 -13.64 -12.30
CA TRP A 121 16.91 -12.48 -11.67
C TRP A 121 18.42 -12.43 -11.95
N SER A 122 18.92 -13.20 -12.92
CA SER A 122 20.36 -13.28 -13.23
C SER A 122 20.97 -11.95 -13.64
N TYR A 123 20.17 -11.02 -14.21
CA TYR A 123 20.62 -9.67 -14.52
C TYR A 123 20.98 -8.84 -13.26
N LEU A 124 20.48 -9.21 -12.08
CA LEU A 124 20.85 -8.66 -10.78
C LEU A 124 22.01 -9.41 -10.12
N GLY A 125 22.54 -10.45 -10.76
CA GLY A 125 23.55 -11.34 -10.18
C GLY A 125 22.99 -12.35 -9.16
N ALA A 126 21.66 -12.42 -8.99
CA ALA A 126 21.02 -13.45 -8.18
C ALA A 126 20.82 -14.72 -9.02
N ALA A 127 21.29 -15.86 -8.52
CA ALA A 127 20.93 -17.15 -9.12
C ALA A 127 19.42 -17.37 -8.96
N GLY A 128 18.76 -17.71 -10.07
CA GLY A 128 17.30 -17.91 -10.14
C GLY A 128 16.83 -19.17 -9.43
#